data_AF-A0A6A6WWP8-F1
#
_entry.id   AF-A0A6A6WWP8-F1
#
_cell.length_a   1.000
_cell.length_b   1.000
_cell.length_c   1.000
_cell.angle_alpha   90.00
_cell.angle_beta   90.00
_cell.angle_gamma   90.00
#
_symmetry.space_group_name_H-M   'P 1'
#
loop_
_entity.id
_entity.type
_entity.pdbx_description
1 polymer ?
#
loop_
_entity_poly.entity_id
_entity_poly.type
_entity_poly.pdbx_seq_one_letter_code
_entity_poly.pdbx_strand_id
1 'polypeptide(L)'
;MNDFTAIISKNDKKSQELDLASNALFSDIYLQIQSAIVDITTLTQPQRLELLKGPKVNVFVGNTLMRSGVPKRALMVSVDKRSHSILKDPRRTTICLPAGLVDIPAMKLVLDALTTNKGIGKAECHPVSTGKTFIEGVYIYKAGLVLGAGKNVEHVLKRLRYLISSSLVSYPELDTILKCVPPTNPLFVHVANDLAHRRYKKTIPDVAEFEEYLEKRKALQKAMKEIDADHQMKRNVRKEEKRDAHKEEKRKVDKEARQAISDVRKEKVRALIEKLDKISSGITMLTAEEAELKRELGI
;
A
#
# COMPACT_ATOMS: atom_id res chain seq x y z
N MET A 1 69.74 0.92 38.55
CA MET A 1 68.38 1.48 38.47
C MET A 1 68.29 2.15 37.11
N ASN A 2 67.65 1.50 36.13
CA ASN A 2 67.51 2.04 34.78
C ASN A 2 66.06 2.52 34.63
N ASP A 3 65.87 3.83 34.67
CA ASP A 3 64.60 4.49 34.40
C ASP A 3 64.31 4.44 32.90
N PHE A 4 63.53 3.45 32.49
CA PHE A 4 62.96 3.38 31.14
C PHE A 4 61.70 4.25 31.09
N THR A 5 61.84 5.48 30.61
CA THR A 5 60.69 6.33 30.27
C THR A 5 60.12 5.88 28.93
N ALA A 6 58.93 5.26 28.96
CA ALA A 6 58.21 4.86 27.76
C ALA A 6 57.82 6.09 26.94
N ILE A 7 58.42 6.25 25.75
CA ILE A 7 58.04 7.26 24.77
C ILE A 7 56.70 6.82 24.17
N ILE A 8 55.59 7.27 24.76
CA ILE A 8 54.25 7.06 24.21
C ILE A 8 54.17 7.86 22.91
N SER A 9 54.11 7.15 21.78
CA SER A 9 53.99 7.72 20.45
C SER A 9 52.72 8.55 20.34
N LYS A 10 52.82 9.79 19.87
CA LYS A 10 51.65 10.68 19.65
C LYS A 10 50.62 10.08 18.68
N ASN A 11 51.00 9.08 17.88
CA ASN A 11 50.07 8.37 17.00
C ASN A 11 49.07 7.48 17.75
N ASP A 12 49.43 6.94 18.93
CA ASP A 12 48.55 6.01 19.66
C ASP A 12 47.34 6.71 20.31
N LYS A 13 47.48 7.99 20.67
CA LYS A 13 46.37 8.79 21.21
C LYS A 13 45.30 9.08 20.17
N LYS A 14 45.70 9.34 18.92
CA LYS A 14 44.77 9.63 17.83
C LYS A 14 43.96 8.40 17.40
N SER A 15 44.54 7.19 17.49
CA SER A 15 43.79 5.94 17.30
C SER A 15 42.77 5.68 18.41
N GLN A 16 43.13 5.92 19.68
CA GLN A 16 42.19 5.72 20.79
C GLN A 16 40.97 6.66 20.75
N GLU A 17 41.15 7.93 20.38
CA GLU A 17 40.04 8.87 20.23
C GLU A 17 39.08 8.48 19.08
N LEU A 18 39.63 7.97 17.97
CA LEU A 18 38.85 7.46 16.85
C LEU A 18 38.00 6.24 17.22
N ASP A 19 38.54 5.34 18.05
CA ASP A 19 37.81 4.16 18.53
C ASP A 19 36.69 4.53 19.50
N LEU A 20 36.92 5.49 20.40
CA LEU A 20 35.89 5.98 21.34
C LEU A 20 34.73 6.67 20.60
N ALA A 21 35.04 7.51 19.60
CA ALA A 21 34.02 8.17 18.79
C ALA A 21 33.20 7.16 17.95
N SER A 22 33.86 6.14 17.40
CA SER A 22 33.18 5.06 16.66
C SER A 22 32.23 4.25 17.57
N ASN A 23 32.64 3.96 18.81
CA ASN A 23 31.82 3.25 19.78
C ASN A 23 30.61 4.07 20.25
N ALA A 24 30.76 5.38 20.48
CA ALA A 24 29.66 6.26 20.86
C ALA A 24 28.60 6.36 19.75
N LEU A 25 29.04 6.54 18.50
CA LEU A 25 28.16 6.63 17.33
C LEU A 25 27.39 5.31 17.10
N PHE A 26 28.01 4.17 17.43
CA PHE A 26 27.35 2.87 17.40
C PHE A 26 26.29 2.71 18.51
N SER A 27 26.53 3.24 19.71
CA SER A 27 25.57 3.19 20.82
C SER A 27 24.27 3.94 20.48
N ASP A 28 24.37 5.13 19.89
CA ASP A 28 23.21 5.92 19.50
C ASP A 28 22.41 5.27 18.36
N ILE A 29 23.11 4.74 17.35
CA ILE A 29 22.49 3.93 16.29
C ILE A 29 21.80 2.70 16.89
N TYR A 30 22.41 2.03 17.87
CA TYR A 30 21.84 0.85 18.51
C TYR A 30 20.55 1.17 19.29
N LEU A 31 20.52 2.30 20.00
CA LEU A 31 19.31 2.79 20.69
C LEU A 31 18.19 3.16 19.69
N GLN A 32 18.53 3.76 18.55
CA GLN A 32 17.56 4.02 17.47
C GLN A 32 17.04 2.71 16.84
N ILE A 33 17.91 1.73 16.59
CA ILE A 33 17.54 0.39 16.08
C ILE A 33 16.59 -0.34 17.03
N GLN A 34 16.75 -0.15 18.34
CA GLN A 34 15.87 -0.77 19.33
C GLN A 34 14.44 -0.22 19.29
N SER A 35 14.24 1.03 18.88
CA SER A 35 12.93 1.70 18.89
C SER A 35 12.22 1.65 17.52
N ALA A 36 12.93 1.85 16.40
CA ALA A 36 12.35 1.85 15.05
C ALA A 36 13.20 1.06 14.03
N ILE A 37 12.54 0.48 13.01
CA ILE A 37 13.25 -0.09 11.86
C ILE A 37 13.90 1.07 11.10
N VAL A 38 15.22 1.20 11.21
CA VAL A 38 16.03 2.22 10.55
C VAL A 38 16.12 1.88 9.07
N ASP A 39 15.78 2.84 8.22
CA ASP A 39 16.00 2.71 6.79
C ASP A 39 17.49 2.97 6.48
N ILE A 40 18.18 1.97 5.93
CA ILE A 40 19.61 2.10 5.61
C ILE A 40 19.86 3.20 4.58
N THR A 41 18.86 3.52 3.75
CA THR A 41 18.97 4.59 2.76
C THR A 41 19.04 5.99 3.39
N THR A 42 18.56 6.16 4.63
CA THR A 42 18.62 7.44 5.35
C THR A 42 19.92 7.65 6.12
N LEU A 43 20.75 6.61 6.25
CA LEU A 43 22.04 6.71 6.93
C LEU A 43 23.07 7.41 6.04
N THR A 44 24.01 8.13 6.65
CA THR A 44 25.16 8.70 5.93
C THR A 44 26.13 7.61 5.48
N GLN A 45 26.94 7.86 4.45
CA GLN A 45 27.92 6.87 3.96
C GLN A 45 28.87 6.36 5.07
N PRO A 46 29.45 7.20 5.95
CA PRO A 46 30.31 6.71 7.03
C PRO A 46 29.58 5.77 8.01
N GLN A 47 28.32 6.09 8.35
CA GLN A 47 27.49 5.21 9.20
C GLN A 47 27.25 3.86 8.54
N ARG A 48 26.97 3.83 7.22
CA ARG A 48 26.79 2.58 6.48
C ARG A 48 28.05 1.74 6.40
N LEU A 49 29.21 2.37 6.24
CA LEU A 49 30.50 1.68 6.29
C LEU A 49 30.77 1.07 7.68
N GLU A 50 30.33 1.71 8.75
CA GLU A 50 30.43 1.17 10.11
C GLU A 50 29.57 -0.10 10.31
N LEU A 51 28.42 -0.18 9.62
CA LEU A 51 27.58 -1.39 9.62
C LEU A 51 28.25 -2.60 8.94
N LEU A 52 29.22 -2.38 8.06
CA LEU A 52 29.98 -3.46 7.39
C LEU A 52 31.11 -4.02 8.25
N LYS A 53 31.44 -3.37 9.37
CA LYS A 53 32.46 -3.83 10.32
C LYS A 53 31.88 -4.82 11.34
N GLY A 54 32.75 -5.40 12.16
CA GLY A 54 32.38 -6.23 13.30
C GLY A 54 32.08 -7.70 12.95
N PRO A 55 31.28 -8.39 13.77
CA PRO A 55 31.07 -9.83 13.63
C PRO A 55 30.37 -10.18 12.32
N LYS A 56 30.76 -11.31 11.75
CA LYS A 56 30.21 -11.83 10.50
C LYS A 56 29.48 -13.15 10.75
N VAL A 57 28.45 -13.40 9.98
CA VAL A 57 27.65 -14.62 10.03
C VAL A 57 27.61 -15.32 8.68
N ASN A 58 27.51 -16.63 8.69
CA ASN A 58 27.28 -17.45 7.52
C ASN A 58 25.78 -17.75 7.41
N VAL A 59 25.22 -17.59 6.21
CA VAL A 59 23.80 -17.86 5.96
C VAL A 59 23.66 -19.13 5.13
N PHE A 60 22.87 -20.07 5.66
CA PHE A 60 22.58 -21.37 5.08
C PHE A 60 21.11 -21.47 4.71
N VAL A 61 20.81 -22.18 3.63
CA VAL A 61 19.46 -22.61 3.26
C VAL A 61 19.47 -24.14 3.20
N GLY A 62 18.83 -24.80 4.16
CA GLY A 62 19.06 -26.21 4.43
C GLY A 62 20.53 -26.45 4.78
N ASN A 63 21.17 -27.35 4.05
CA ASN A 63 22.59 -27.68 4.19
C ASN A 63 23.49 -26.91 3.21
N THR A 64 22.92 -26.04 2.38
CA THR A 64 23.67 -25.29 1.37
C THR A 64 24.13 -23.96 1.93
N LEU A 65 25.46 -23.75 1.95
CA LEU A 65 26.04 -22.44 2.25
C LEU A 65 25.68 -21.46 1.13
N MET A 66 24.83 -20.51 1.45
CA MET A 66 24.41 -19.50 0.48
C MET A 66 25.41 -18.34 0.42
N ARG A 67 25.83 -17.85 1.59
CA ARG A 67 26.76 -16.73 1.70
C ARG A 67 27.56 -16.80 2.99
N SER A 68 28.88 -16.69 2.86
CA SER A 68 29.78 -16.55 4.00
C SER A 68 30.05 -15.08 4.34
N GLY A 69 30.39 -14.82 5.60
CA GLY A 69 30.97 -13.54 6.00
C GLY A 69 30.01 -12.34 5.95
N VAL A 70 28.70 -12.54 6.12
CA VAL A 70 27.70 -11.47 6.11
C VAL A 70 27.86 -10.58 7.34
N PRO A 71 28.08 -9.26 7.19
CA PRO A 71 28.17 -8.34 8.33
C PRO A 71 26.89 -8.35 9.16
N LYS A 72 27.00 -8.81 10.42
CA LYS A 72 25.86 -9.00 11.31
C LYS A 72 25.16 -7.69 11.63
N ARG A 73 25.93 -6.61 11.83
CA ARG A 73 25.41 -5.26 12.11
C ARG A 73 24.53 -4.77 10.96
N ALA A 74 25.02 -4.77 9.73
CA ALA A 74 24.23 -4.42 8.54
C ALA A 74 22.95 -5.25 8.42
N LEU A 75 23.05 -6.57 8.65
CA LEU A 75 21.89 -7.44 8.61
C LEU A 75 20.86 -7.08 9.69
N MET A 76 21.29 -6.86 10.95
CA MET A 76 20.40 -6.46 12.04
C MET A 76 19.67 -5.14 11.79
N VAL A 77 20.30 -4.17 11.11
CA VAL A 77 19.62 -2.91 10.76
C VAL A 77 18.58 -3.12 9.66
N SER A 78 18.82 -4.07 8.75
CA SER A 78 17.97 -4.29 7.58
C SER A 78 16.70 -5.10 7.86
N VAL A 79 16.66 -5.84 8.96
CA VAL A 79 15.62 -6.84 9.21
C VAL A 79 14.64 -6.39 10.30
N ASP A 80 13.46 -6.98 10.33
CA ASP A 80 12.45 -6.68 11.34
C ASP A 80 12.84 -7.20 12.73
N LYS A 81 12.24 -6.61 13.77
CA LYS A 81 12.50 -6.99 15.17
C LYS A 81 12.20 -8.46 15.48
N ARG A 82 11.34 -9.11 14.70
CA ARG A 82 11.01 -10.53 14.86
C ARG A 82 12.20 -11.40 14.44
N SER A 83 12.83 -11.05 13.33
CA SER A 83 14.04 -11.67 12.80
C SER A 83 15.27 -11.36 13.66
N HIS A 84 15.25 -10.29 14.46
CA HIS A 84 16.33 -9.99 15.41
C HIS A 84 16.56 -11.10 16.43
N SER A 85 15.54 -11.88 16.82
CA SER A 85 15.71 -12.96 17.79
C SER A 85 16.82 -13.95 17.40
N ILE A 86 16.97 -14.19 16.10
CA ILE A 86 18.02 -15.03 15.51
C ILE A 86 19.39 -14.35 15.62
N LEU A 87 19.44 -13.02 15.59
CA LEU A 87 20.65 -12.20 15.58
C LEU A 87 21.08 -11.68 16.95
N LYS A 88 20.21 -11.75 17.97
CA LYS A 88 20.43 -11.22 19.32
C LYS A 88 21.60 -11.89 20.04
N ASP A 89 21.82 -13.19 19.84
CA ASP A 89 22.97 -13.86 20.44
C ASP A 89 24.26 -13.39 19.74
N PRO A 90 25.14 -12.62 20.40
CA PRO A 90 26.36 -12.12 19.78
C PRO A 90 27.29 -13.24 19.31
N ARG A 91 27.26 -14.42 19.95
CA ARG A 91 28.14 -15.57 19.66
C ARG A 91 27.71 -16.35 18.43
N ARG A 92 26.46 -16.21 18.01
CA ARG A 92 25.94 -16.93 16.85
C ARG A 92 26.61 -16.45 15.57
N THR A 93 27.31 -17.36 14.92
CA THR A 93 28.03 -17.17 13.64
C THR A 93 27.28 -17.75 12.44
N THR A 94 26.14 -18.40 12.65
CA THR A 94 25.38 -19.08 11.58
C THR A 94 23.88 -18.76 11.65
N ILE A 95 23.30 -18.51 10.48
CA ILE A 95 21.86 -18.36 10.28
C ILE A 95 21.43 -19.49 9.35
N CYS A 96 20.51 -20.33 9.80
CA CYS A 96 20.02 -21.45 9.01
C CYS A 96 18.55 -21.22 8.69
N LEU A 97 18.23 -21.15 7.39
CA LEU A 97 16.87 -21.13 6.88
C LEU A 97 16.49 -22.54 6.41
N PRO A 98 15.21 -22.96 6.53
CA PRO A 98 14.76 -24.24 5.99
C PRO A 98 15.02 -24.40 4.48
N ALA A 99 15.30 -25.62 4.04
CA ALA A 99 15.46 -25.93 2.61
C ALA A 99 14.16 -25.65 1.84
N GLY A 100 14.28 -25.16 0.60
CA GLY A 100 13.12 -24.87 -0.26
C GLY A 100 12.27 -23.66 0.17
N LEU A 101 12.59 -23.00 1.29
CA LEU A 101 11.85 -21.83 1.75
C LEU A 101 12.05 -20.64 0.81
N VAL A 102 13.27 -20.44 0.33
CA VAL A 102 13.67 -19.32 -0.52
C VAL A 102 14.47 -19.81 -1.74
N ASP A 103 14.35 -19.07 -2.84
CA ASP A 103 15.22 -19.24 -3.98
C ASP A 103 16.62 -18.66 -3.65
N ILE A 104 17.67 -19.47 -3.88
CA ILE A 104 19.04 -19.13 -3.49
C ILE A 104 19.57 -17.92 -4.29
N PRO A 105 19.46 -17.87 -5.64
CA PRO A 105 19.81 -16.69 -6.42
C PRO A 105 19.12 -15.41 -5.93
N ALA A 106 17.80 -15.46 -5.70
CA ALA A 106 17.04 -14.32 -5.22
C ALA A 106 17.52 -13.81 -3.85
N MET A 107 17.76 -14.73 -2.90
CA MET A 107 18.27 -14.36 -1.58
C MET A 107 19.69 -13.80 -1.63
N LYS A 108 20.55 -14.27 -2.55
CA LYS A 108 21.87 -13.66 -2.76
C LYS A 108 21.75 -12.19 -3.19
N LEU A 109 20.83 -11.86 -4.10
CA LEU A 109 20.58 -10.48 -4.54
C LEU A 109 20.10 -9.60 -3.39
N VAL A 110 19.22 -10.11 -2.53
CA VAL A 110 18.76 -9.39 -1.32
C VAL A 110 19.94 -9.12 -0.38
N LEU A 111 20.74 -10.15 -0.05
CA LEU A 111 21.91 -9.98 0.81
C LEU A 111 22.98 -9.07 0.19
N ASP A 112 23.18 -9.14 -1.13
CA ASP A 112 24.12 -8.25 -1.83
C ASP A 112 23.76 -6.78 -1.65
N ALA A 113 22.48 -6.46 -1.81
CA ALA A 113 21.98 -5.10 -1.64
C ALA A 113 22.08 -4.62 -0.18
N LEU A 114 21.86 -5.51 0.80
CA LEU A 114 21.76 -5.12 2.22
C LEU A 114 23.08 -5.15 2.99
N THR A 115 24.03 -6.01 2.59
CA THR A 115 25.16 -6.36 3.46
C THR A 115 26.52 -6.26 2.78
N THR A 116 26.62 -5.57 1.64
CA THR A 116 27.90 -5.43 0.91
C THR A 116 28.29 -3.99 0.70
N ASN A 117 29.58 -3.77 0.45
CA ASN A 117 30.09 -2.46 0.06
C ASN A 117 29.44 -1.97 -1.25
N LYS A 118 29.10 -2.87 -2.16
CA LYS A 118 28.39 -2.51 -3.41
C LYS A 118 26.96 -2.05 -3.15
N GLY A 119 26.28 -2.65 -2.16
CA GLY A 119 24.92 -2.32 -1.76
C GLY A 119 24.83 -1.04 -0.93
N ILE A 120 25.54 -0.99 0.21
CA ILE A 120 25.38 0.08 1.21
C ILE A 120 26.62 0.98 1.36
N GLY A 121 27.79 0.57 0.88
CA GLY A 121 29.05 1.27 1.15
C GLY A 121 29.43 2.37 0.16
N LYS A 122 28.73 2.46 -0.98
CA LYS A 122 28.89 3.54 -1.97
C LYS A 122 28.27 4.86 -1.47
N ALA A 123 28.50 5.96 -2.20
CA ALA A 123 27.89 7.25 -1.93
C ALA A 123 26.35 7.16 -1.88
N GLU A 124 25.77 6.36 -2.79
CA GLU A 124 24.34 6.05 -2.84
C GLU A 124 24.06 4.56 -2.56
N CYS A 125 23.06 4.30 -1.72
CA CYS A 125 22.57 2.94 -1.47
C CYS A 125 21.93 2.38 -2.74
N HIS A 126 22.36 1.19 -3.14
CA HIS A 126 21.73 0.50 -4.26
C HIS A 126 20.49 -0.23 -3.75
N PRO A 127 19.30 0.03 -4.33
CA PRO A 127 18.10 -0.70 -3.96
C PRO A 127 18.23 -2.19 -4.33
N VAL A 128 17.47 -3.04 -3.65
CA VAL A 128 17.40 -4.47 -4.01
C VAL A 128 16.99 -4.61 -5.48
N SER A 129 17.64 -5.51 -6.23
CA SER A 129 17.25 -5.77 -7.62
C SER A 129 15.76 -6.11 -7.71
N THR A 130 15.08 -5.61 -8.73
CA THR A 130 13.66 -5.96 -8.96
C THR A 130 13.49 -7.21 -9.84
N GLY A 131 14.61 -7.86 -10.21
CA GLY A 131 14.65 -9.01 -11.12
C GLY A 131 14.53 -8.61 -12.60
N LYS A 132 14.93 -9.51 -13.50
CA LYS A 132 14.77 -9.35 -14.95
C LYS A 132 13.38 -9.80 -15.41
N THR A 133 12.85 -10.84 -14.77
CA THR A 133 11.52 -11.40 -15.06
C THR A 133 10.56 -11.17 -13.89
N PHE A 134 9.25 -11.31 -14.14
CA PHE A 134 8.22 -11.21 -13.10
C PHE A 134 8.43 -12.26 -12.00
N ILE A 135 8.65 -13.52 -12.39
CA ILE A 135 8.91 -14.65 -11.48
C ILE A 135 10.14 -14.38 -10.60
N GLU A 136 11.24 -13.88 -11.17
CA GLU A 136 12.43 -13.51 -10.40
C GLU A 136 12.10 -12.41 -9.37
N GLY A 137 11.31 -11.41 -9.77
CA GLY A 137 10.82 -10.37 -8.86
C GLY A 137 10.00 -10.92 -7.70
N VAL A 138 9.13 -11.91 -7.94
CA VAL A 138 8.37 -12.60 -6.88
C VAL A 138 9.29 -13.35 -5.92
N TYR A 139 10.30 -14.06 -6.43
CA TYR A 139 11.28 -14.75 -5.58
C TYR A 139 12.13 -13.79 -4.75
N ILE A 140 12.57 -12.67 -5.33
CA ILE A 140 13.31 -11.62 -4.60
C ILE A 140 12.44 -11.01 -3.50
N TYR A 141 11.18 -10.70 -3.82
CA TYR A 141 10.23 -10.20 -2.83
C TYR A 141 10.03 -11.20 -1.68
N LYS A 142 9.81 -12.48 -1.99
CA LYS A 142 9.72 -13.55 -0.97
C LYS A 142 10.99 -13.65 -0.13
N ALA A 143 12.17 -13.61 -0.74
CA ALA A 143 13.43 -13.67 -0.03
C ALA A 143 13.58 -12.50 0.96
N GLY A 144 13.21 -11.29 0.56
CA GLY A 144 13.17 -10.13 1.45
C GLY A 144 12.21 -10.32 2.63
N LEU A 145 11.00 -10.86 2.39
CA LEU A 145 10.03 -11.15 3.45
C LEU A 145 10.54 -12.20 4.44
N VAL A 146 11.14 -13.30 3.95
CA VAL A 146 11.68 -14.37 4.79
C VAL A 146 12.84 -13.88 5.65
N LEU A 147 13.65 -12.96 5.12
CA LEU A 147 14.73 -12.32 5.89
C LEU A 147 14.20 -11.28 6.90
N GLY A 148 12.93 -10.88 6.82
CA GLY A 148 12.35 -9.79 7.60
C GLY A 148 12.67 -8.40 7.04
N ALA A 149 13.23 -8.29 5.84
CA ALA A 149 13.61 -7.04 5.18
C ALA A 149 12.48 -6.46 4.32
N GLY A 150 11.23 -6.54 4.80
CA GLY A 150 10.03 -6.20 4.02
C GLY A 150 10.01 -4.76 3.51
N LYS A 151 10.54 -3.81 4.30
CA LYS A 151 10.66 -2.40 3.89
C LYS A 151 11.66 -2.22 2.75
N ASN A 152 12.79 -2.93 2.81
CA ASN A 152 13.84 -2.83 1.79
C ASN A 152 13.45 -3.47 0.44
N VAL A 153 12.36 -4.25 0.40
CA VAL A 153 11.81 -4.82 -0.85
C VAL A 153 10.45 -4.23 -1.23
N GLU A 154 10.04 -3.12 -0.62
CA GLU A 154 8.75 -2.47 -0.92
C GLU A 154 8.68 -1.96 -2.37
N HIS A 155 9.79 -1.47 -2.91
CA HIS A 155 9.84 -1.05 -4.32
C HIS A 155 9.68 -2.24 -5.29
N VAL A 156 10.15 -3.43 -4.91
CA VAL A 156 9.90 -4.67 -5.68
C VAL A 156 8.41 -4.96 -5.69
N LEU A 157 7.73 -4.88 -4.54
CA LEU A 157 6.27 -5.03 -4.44
C LEU A 157 5.53 -4.01 -5.33
N LYS A 158 5.92 -2.73 -5.29
CA LYS A 158 5.32 -1.67 -6.13
C LYS A 158 5.43 -2.01 -7.61
N ARG A 159 6.61 -2.46 -8.08
CA ARG A 159 6.81 -2.90 -9.46
C ARG A 159 5.93 -4.10 -9.81
N LEU A 160 5.88 -5.13 -8.96
CA LEU A 160 5.05 -6.32 -9.21
C LEU A 160 3.56 -5.96 -9.34
N ARG A 161 3.05 -5.09 -8.45
CA ARG A 161 1.66 -4.59 -8.52
C ARG A 161 1.37 -3.83 -9.80
N TYR A 162 2.31 -2.99 -10.23
CA TYR A 162 2.19 -2.28 -11.51
C TYR A 162 2.07 -3.26 -12.68
N LEU A 163 2.91 -4.29 -12.73
CA LEU A 163 2.89 -5.31 -13.79
C LEU A 163 1.57 -6.12 -13.80
N ILE A 164 1.06 -6.47 -12.62
CA ILE A 164 -0.24 -7.16 -12.47
C ILE A 164 -1.39 -6.29 -12.99
N SER A 165 -1.37 -4.99 -12.71
CA SER A 165 -2.43 -4.10 -13.16
C SER A 165 -2.31 -3.72 -14.64
N SER A 166 -1.10 -3.67 -15.20
CA SER A 166 -0.88 -3.31 -16.61
C SER A 166 -1.12 -4.46 -17.58
N SER A 167 -0.94 -5.72 -17.13
CA SER A 167 -1.02 -6.90 -18.00
C SER A 167 -1.70 -8.07 -17.30
N LEU A 168 -2.37 -8.94 -18.06
CA LEU A 168 -2.96 -10.15 -17.49
C LEU A 168 -1.83 -11.12 -17.13
N VAL A 169 -1.73 -11.45 -15.85
CA VAL A 169 -0.72 -12.38 -15.31
C VAL A 169 -1.01 -13.79 -15.81
N SER A 170 0.00 -14.49 -16.29
CA SER A 170 -0.13 -15.87 -16.76
C SER A 170 -0.38 -16.85 -15.60
N TYR A 171 -0.99 -18.02 -15.87
CA TYR A 171 -1.22 -19.04 -14.83
C TYR A 171 0.06 -19.49 -14.10
N PRO A 172 1.22 -19.71 -14.77
CA PRO A 172 2.47 -20.06 -14.07
C PRO A 172 2.96 -18.95 -13.12
N GLU A 173 2.79 -17.68 -13.51
CA GLU A 173 3.13 -16.53 -12.67
C GLU A 173 2.19 -16.43 -11.46
N LEU A 174 0.88 -16.64 -11.66
CA LEU A 174 -0.10 -16.70 -10.57
C LEU A 174 0.27 -17.81 -9.58
N ASP A 175 0.52 -19.02 -10.06
CA ASP A 175 0.93 -20.16 -9.22
C ASP A 175 2.20 -19.85 -8.42
N THR A 176 3.15 -19.14 -9.03
CA THR A 176 4.37 -18.68 -8.34
C THR A 176 4.03 -17.73 -7.20
N ILE A 177 3.17 -16.73 -7.41
CA ILE A 177 2.75 -15.80 -6.34
C ILE A 177 2.05 -16.59 -5.22
N LEU A 178 1.05 -17.41 -5.55
CA LEU A 178 0.24 -18.14 -4.57
C LEU A 178 1.08 -19.11 -3.74
N LYS A 179 2.14 -19.69 -4.32
CA LYS A 179 3.09 -20.54 -3.60
C LYS A 179 4.09 -19.75 -2.75
N CYS A 180 4.43 -18.53 -3.16
CA CYS A 180 5.47 -17.74 -2.52
C CYS A 180 4.97 -16.87 -1.36
N VAL A 181 3.72 -16.40 -1.39
CA VAL A 181 3.19 -15.48 -0.38
C VAL A 181 1.87 -15.96 0.23
N PRO A 182 1.64 -15.75 1.54
CA PRO A 182 0.39 -16.13 2.19
C PRO A 182 -0.79 -15.24 1.72
N PRO A 183 -2.05 -15.66 1.90
CA PRO A 183 -3.23 -14.89 1.50
C PRO A 183 -3.35 -13.49 2.13
N THR A 184 -2.76 -13.30 3.32
CA THR A 184 -2.71 -11.99 4.02
C THR A 184 -1.70 -11.03 3.42
N ASN A 185 -0.83 -11.50 2.51
CA ASN A 185 0.24 -10.68 1.96
C ASN A 185 -0.32 -9.60 1.01
N PRO A 186 0.23 -8.36 1.03
CA PRO A 186 -0.26 -7.29 0.19
C PRO A 186 -0.14 -7.54 -1.33
N LEU A 187 0.75 -8.42 -1.79
CA LEU A 187 0.84 -8.86 -3.19
C LEU A 187 -0.33 -9.80 -3.55
N PHE A 188 -0.63 -10.77 -2.70
CA PHE A 188 -1.74 -11.71 -2.89
C PHE A 188 -3.08 -10.96 -2.97
N VAL A 189 -3.31 -10.06 -2.01
CA VAL A 189 -4.55 -9.26 -1.96
C VAL A 189 -4.70 -8.42 -3.23
N HIS A 190 -3.61 -7.85 -3.74
CA HIS A 190 -3.62 -7.08 -4.99
C HIS A 190 -4.01 -7.96 -6.19
N VAL A 191 -3.44 -9.17 -6.31
CA VAL A 191 -3.81 -10.13 -7.36
C VAL A 191 -5.28 -10.51 -7.28
N ALA A 192 -5.78 -10.85 -6.09
CA ALA A 192 -7.19 -11.22 -5.92
C ALA A 192 -8.13 -10.07 -6.33
N ASN A 193 -7.80 -8.83 -5.96
CA ASN A 193 -8.58 -7.65 -6.32
C ASN A 193 -8.55 -7.38 -7.83
N ASP A 194 -7.36 -7.45 -8.44
CA ASP A 194 -7.19 -7.23 -9.88
C ASP A 194 -7.97 -8.27 -10.70
N LEU A 195 -7.86 -9.56 -10.33
CA LEU A 195 -8.61 -10.63 -11.00
C LEU A 195 -10.13 -10.52 -10.78
N ALA A 196 -10.60 -10.15 -9.59
CA ALA A 196 -12.02 -9.92 -9.33
C ALA A 196 -12.56 -8.76 -10.19
N HIS A 197 -11.80 -7.67 -10.27
CA HIS A 197 -12.14 -6.54 -11.13
C HIS A 197 -12.18 -6.94 -12.62
N ARG A 198 -11.18 -7.69 -13.12
CA ARG A 198 -11.16 -8.18 -14.51
C ARG A 198 -12.31 -9.14 -14.81
N ARG A 199 -12.64 -10.05 -13.89
CA ARG A 199 -13.80 -10.93 -13.99
C ARG A 199 -15.10 -10.13 -14.10
N TYR A 200 -15.30 -9.15 -13.23
CA TYR A 200 -16.45 -8.24 -13.29
C TYR A 200 -16.55 -7.49 -14.63
N LYS A 201 -15.40 -7.04 -15.15
CA LYS A 201 -15.30 -6.36 -16.45
C LYS A 201 -15.38 -7.30 -17.65
N LYS A 202 -15.43 -8.62 -17.43
CA LYS A 202 -15.39 -9.66 -18.48
C LYS A 202 -14.17 -9.52 -19.41
N THR A 203 -13.02 -9.12 -18.86
CA THR A 203 -11.76 -8.95 -19.61
C THR A 203 -10.84 -10.17 -19.52
N ILE A 204 -11.29 -11.25 -18.88
CA ILE A 204 -10.58 -12.54 -18.87
C ILE A 204 -10.96 -13.29 -20.15
N PRO A 205 -10.00 -13.64 -21.03
CA PRO A 205 -10.31 -14.21 -22.35
C PRO A 205 -10.85 -15.65 -22.27
N ASP A 206 -10.40 -16.42 -21.29
CA ASP A 206 -10.55 -17.87 -21.16
C ASP A 206 -11.35 -18.24 -19.89
N VAL A 207 -12.59 -17.75 -19.79
CA VAL A 207 -13.41 -17.86 -18.57
C VAL A 207 -13.58 -19.30 -18.06
N ALA A 208 -13.73 -20.29 -18.95
CA ALA A 208 -13.91 -21.68 -18.55
C ALA A 208 -12.65 -22.27 -17.88
N GLU A 209 -11.48 -22.06 -18.49
CA GLU A 209 -10.19 -22.48 -17.93
C GLU A 209 -9.88 -21.75 -16.62
N PHE A 210 -10.22 -20.45 -16.56
CA PHE A 210 -10.05 -19.64 -15.36
C PHE A 210 -10.89 -20.14 -14.18
N GLU A 211 -12.15 -20.52 -14.39
CA GLU A 211 -12.99 -21.07 -13.32
C GLU A 211 -12.49 -22.45 -12.85
N GLU A 212 -12.05 -23.32 -13.77
CA GLU A 212 -11.40 -24.59 -13.41
C GLU A 212 -10.12 -24.37 -12.59
N TYR A 213 -9.33 -23.35 -12.97
CA TYR A 213 -8.15 -22.94 -12.22
C TYR A 213 -8.50 -22.46 -10.81
N LEU A 214 -9.57 -21.68 -10.64
CA LEU A 214 -10.02 -21.20 -9.34
C LEU A 214 -10.50 -22.33 -8.42
N GLU A 215 -11.13 -23.38 -8.96
CA GLU A 215 -11.53 -24.55 -8.19
C GLU A 215 -10.32 -25.26 -7.54
N LYS A 216 -9.19 -25.30 -8.25
CA LYS A 216 -7.92 -25.85 -7.76
C LYS A 216 -7.21 -24.92 -6.75
N ARG A 217 -7.65 -23.66 -6.64
CA ARG A 217 -7.02 -22.60 -5.82
C ARG A 217 -8.03 -21.94 -4.89
N LYS A 218 -8.62 -22.74 -3.99
CA LYS A 218 -9.69 -22.34 -3.04
C LYS A 218 -9.41 -21.04 -2.27
N ALA A 219 -8.17 -20.79 -1.85
CA ALA A 219 -7.81 -19.57 -1.12
C ALA A 219 -7.99 -18.30 -1.98
N LEU A 220 -7.57 -18.36 -3.25
CA LEU A 220 -7.75 -17.26 -4.20
C LEU A 220 -9.23 -17.09 -4.54
N GLN A 221 -9.94 -18.19 -4.82
CA GLN A 221 -11.37 -18.17 -5.11
C GLN A 221 -12.18 -17.54 -3.97
N LYS A 222 -11.86 -17.90 -2.72
CA LYS A 222 -12.48 -17.32 -1.52
C LYS A 222 -12.23 -15.81 -1.44
N ALA A 223 -10.98 -15.37 -1.57
CA ALA A 223 -10.63 -13.96 -1.54
C ALA A 223 -11.34 -13.14 -2.63
N MET A 224 -11.42 -13.67 -3.85
CA MET A 224 -12.16 -13.02 -4.94
C MET A 224 -13.66 -12.92 -4.66
N LYS A 225 -14.29 -13.97 -4.09
CA LYS A 225 -15.71 -13.95 -3.70
C LYS A 225 -15.99 -12.89 -2.64
N GLU A 226 -15.11 -12.76 -1.64
CA GLU A 226 -15.23 -11.73 -0.60
C GLU A 226 -15.12 -10.31 -1.19
N ILE A 227 -14.18 -10.09 -2.11
CA ILE A 227 -14.01 -8.82 -2.82
C ILE A 227 -15.23 -8.49 -3.68
N ASP A 228 -15.77 -9.47 -4.40
CA ASP A 228 -16.97 -9.29 -5.22
C ASP A 228 -18.20 -8.93 -4.37
N ALA A 229 -18.36 -9.57 -3.21
CA ALA A 229 -19.44 -9.28 -2.27
C ALA A 229 -19.34 -7.84 -1.71
N ASP A 230 -18.15 -7.42 -1.27
CA ASP A 230 -17.90 -6.05 -0.82
C ASP A 230 -18.19 -5.02 -1.92
N HIS A 231 -17.73 -5.27 -3.15
CA HIS A 231 -18.04 -4.39 -4.28
C HIS A 231 -19.52 -4.36 -4.64
N GLN A 232 -20.23 -5.49 -4.55
CA GLN A 232 -21.67 -5.53 -4.79
C GLN A 232 -22.43 -4.72 -3.74
N MET A 233 -22.07 -4.87 -2.46
CA MET A 233 -22.65 -4.06 -1.38
C MET A 233 -22.42 -2.56 -1.62
N LYS A 234 -21.19 -2.15 -1.90
CA LYS A 234 -20.85 -0.74 -2.21
C LYS A 234 -21.62 -0.19 -3.42
N ARG A 235 -21.85 -1.01 -4.46
CA ARG A 235 -22.65 -0.62 -5.64
C ARG A 235 -24.12 -0.43 -5.28
N ASN A 236 -24.68 -1.31 -4.45
CA ASN A 236 -26.08 -1.21 -4.02
C ASN A 236 -26.31 0.05 -3.19
N VAL A 237 -25.44 0.35 -2.23
CA VAL A 237 -25.48 1.59 -1.42
C VAL A 237 -25.43 2.82 -2.33
N ARG A 238 -24.46 2.90 -3.24
CA ARG A 238 -24.36 4.02 -4.20
C ARG A 238 -25.59 4.16 -5.11
N LYS A 239 -26.22 3.04 -5.47
CA LYS A 239 -27.44 3.05 -6.30
C LYS A 239 -28.62 3.57 -5.50
N GLU A 240 -28.72 3.22 -4.22
CA GLU A 240 -29.75 3.71 -3.31
C GLU A 240 -29.58 5.21 -3.03
N GLU A 241 -28.38 5.65 -2.67
CA GLU A 241 -28.05 7.07 -2.48
C GLU A 241 -28.43 7.92 -3.71
N LYS A 242 -28.10 7.45 -4.92
CA LYS A 242 -28.50 8.13 -6.16
C LYS A 242 -30.00 8.16 -6.37
N ARG A 243 -30.72 7.10 -6.01
CA ARG A 243 -32.20 7.06 -6.12
C ARG A 243 -32.84 8.05 -5.15
N ASP A 244 -32.31 8.15 -3.94
CA ASP A 244 -32.85 9.06 -2.94
C ASP A 244 -32.52 10.53 -3.25
N ALA A 245 -31.31 10.81 -3.72
CA ALA A 245 -30.95 12.13 -4.25
C ALA A 245 -31.88 12.57 -5.38
N HIS A 246 -32.14 11.69 -6.36
CA HIS A 246 -33.05 11.98 -7.47
C HIS A 246 -34.51 12.18 -7.01
N LYS A 247 -34.99 11.41 -6.02
CA LYS A 247 -36.34 11.62 -5.46
C LYS A 247 -36.45 12.96 -4.76
N GLU A 248 -35.42 13.35 -4.00
CA GLU A 248 -35.39 14.61 -3.27
C GLU A 248 -35.33 15.81 -4.23
N GLU A 249 -34.52 15.72 -5.28
CA GLU A 249 -34.49 16.70 -6.36
C GLU A 249 -35.85 16.84 -7.03
N LYS A 250 -36.49 15.72 -7.39
CA LYS A 250 -37.85 15.73 -7.96
C LYS A 250 -38.86 16.38 -7.03
N ARG A 251 -38.80 16.11 -5.72
CA ARG A 251 -39.69 16.74 -4.72
C ARG A 251 -39.50 18.24 -4.62
N LYS A 252 -38.25 18.72 -4.73
CA LYS A 252 -37.96 20.16 -4.73
C LYS A 252 -38.53 20.83 -5.97
N VAL A 253 -38.31 20.25 -7.15
CA VAL A 253 -38.89 20.74 -8.42
C VAL A 253 -40.42 20.75 -8.36
N ASP A 254 -41.04 19.67 -7.87
CA ASP A 254 -42.50 19.59 -7.73
C ASP A 254 -43.04 20.64 -6.73
N LYS A 255 -42.30 20.91 -5.65
CA LYS A 255 -42.67 21.92 -4.64
C LYS A 255 -42.54 23.34 -5.20
N GLU A 256 -41.47 23.63 -5.94
CA GLU A 256 -41.26 24.92 -6.60
C GLU A 256 -42.31 25.17 -7.68
N ALA A 257 -42.65 24.15 -8.48
CA ALA A 257 -43.73 24.23 -9.47
C ALA A 257 -45.09 24.52 -8.82
N ARG A 258 -45.41 23.84 -7.71
CA ARG A 258 -46.65 24.10 -6.94
C ARG A 258 -46.66 25.51 -6.35
N GLN A 259 -45.52 25.98 -5.84
CA GLN A 259 -45.39 27.32 -5.29
C GLN A 259 -45.59 28.38 -6.38
N ALA A 260 -44.96 28.22 -7.55
CA ALA A 260 -45.13 29.12 -8.69
C ALA A 260 -46.59 29.20 -9.16
N ILE A 261 -47.29 28.05 -9.27
CA ILE A 261 -48.72 28.02 -9.61
C ILE A 261 -49.55 28.76 -8.55
N SER A 262 -49.25 28.55 -7.27
CA SER A 262 -49.93 29.21 -6.15
C SER A 262 -49.73 30.73 -6.19
N ASP A 263 -48.52 31.20 -6.48
CA ASP A 263 -48.19 32.63 -6.49
C ASP A 263 -48.82 33.34 -7.70
N VAL A 264 -48.79 32.75 -8.89
CA VAL A 264 -49.52 33.26 -10.06
C VAL A 264 -51.03 33.35 -9.78
N ARG A 265 -51.61 32.34 -9.11
CA ARG A 265 -53.02 32.38 -8.73
C ARG A 265 -53.31 33.52 -7.76
N LYS A 266 -52.48 33.72 -6.72
CA LYS A 266 -52.64 34.83 -5.76
C LYS A 266 -52.55 36.20 -6.43
N GLU A 267 -51.64 36.38 -7.39
CA GLU A 267 -51.53 37.62 -8.17
C GLU A 267 -52.78 37.88 -9.00
N LYS A 268 -53.31 36.86 -9.70
CA LYS A 268 -54.59 36.97 -10.42
C LYS A 268 -55.75 37.35 -9.50
N VAL A 269 -55.81 36.75 -8.30
CA VAL A 269 -56.83 37.08 -7.28
C VAL A 269 -56.70 38.53 -6.82
N ARG A 270 -55.48 38.99 -6.50
CA ARG A 270 -55.24 40.39 -6.10
C ARG A 270 -55.64 41.38 -7.20
N ALA A 271 -55.24 41.12 -8.44
CA ALA A 271 -55.60 41.97 -9.57
C ALA A 271 -57.12 42.03 -9.80
N LEU A 272 -57.83 40.91 -9.63
CA LEU A 272 -59.29 40.86 -9.72
C LEU A 272 -59.95 41.70 -8.62
N ILE A 273 -59.49 41.58 -7.37
CA ILE A 273 -60.01 42.36 -6.23
C ILE A 273 -59.79 43.85 -6.48
N GLU A 274 -58.57 44.26 -6.86
CA GLU A 274 -58.26 45.66 -7.17
C GLU A 274 -59.09 46.21 -8.33
N LYS A 275 -59.40 45.37 -9.32
CA LYS A 275 -60.28 45.72 -10.43
C LYS A 275 -61.69 45.96 -9.90
N LEU A 276 -62.26 45.00 -9.16
CA LEU A 276 -63.61 45.07 -8.55
C LEU A 276 -63.78 46.32 -7.65
N ASP A 277 -62.79 46.64 -6.81
CA ASP A 277 -62.84 47.78 -5.90
C ASP A 277 -62.91 49.14 -6.64
N LYS A 278 -62.31 49.25 -7.82
CA LYS A 278 -62.33 50.48 -8.63
C LYS A 278 -63.70 50.78 -9.27
N ILE A 279 -64.65 49.86 -9.22
CA ILE A 279 -65.88 49.88 -10.03
C ILE A 279 -67.12 50.13 -9.15
N SER A 280 -67.00 50.97 -8.12
CA SER A 280 -68.10 51.22 -7.17
C SER A 280 -69.37 51.85 -7.77
N SER A 281 -69.44 52.13 -9.08
CA SER A 281 -70.66 52.64 -9.73
C SER A 281 -70.83 52.34 -11.25
N GLY A 282 -70.12 51.35 -11.84
CA GLY A 282 -70.18 51.08 -13.30
C GLY A 282 -70.31 49.61 -13.71
N ILE A 283 -70.76 49.34 -14.95
CA ILE A 283 -70.74 47.99 -15.54
C ILE A 283 -69.32 47.69 -16.01
N THR A 284 -68.67 46.66 -15.47
CA THR A 284 -67.38 46.17 -15.98
C THR A 284 -67.47 44.85 -16.70
N MET A 285 -66.68 44.78 -17.77
CA MET A 285 -66.44 43.55 -18.51
C MET A 285 -65.29 42.78 -17.84
N LEU A 286 -65.62 41.62 -17.26
CA LEU A 286 -64.65 40.64 -16.79
C LEU A 286 -64.25 39.72 -17.96
N THR A 287 -62.99 39.33 -18.01
CA THR A 287 -62.56 38.23 -18.90
C THR A 287 -63.16 36.91 -18.43
N ALA A 288 -63.23 35.90 -19.32
CA ALA A 288 -63.75 34.59 -18.96
C ALA A 288 -63.01 33.96 -17.76
N GLU A 289 -61.68 34.10 -17.72
CA GLU A 289 -60.85 33.64 -16.60
C GLU A 289 -61.18 34.38 -15.30
N GLU A 290 -61.30 35.71 -15.33
CA GLU A 290 -61.66 36.51 -14.15
C GLU A 290 -63.07 36.17 -13.63
N ALA A 291 -64.02 35.89 -14.52
CA ALA A 291 -65.38 35.52 -14.16
C ALA A 291 -65.46 34.10 -13.54
N GLU A 292 -64.59 33.18 -13.98
CA GLU A 292 -64.43 31.86 -13.36
C GLU A 292 -63.75 31.98 -11.98
N LEU A 293 -62.67 32.76 -11.89
CA LEU A 293 -61.98 33.02 -10.63
C LEU A 293 -62.90 33.69 -9.59
N LYS A 294 -63.73 34.63 -10.03
CA LYS A 294 -64.75 35.28 -9.20
C LYS A 294 -65.75 34.25 -8.64
N ARG A 295 -66.25 33.37 -9.50
CA ARG A 295 -67.15 32.27 -9.11
C ARG A 295 -66.49 31.31 -8.12
N GLU A 296 -65.23 30.94 -8.33
CA GLU A 296 -64.49 30.07 -7.40
C GLU A 296 -64.32 30.69 -6.02
N LEU A 297 -64.10 32.01 -5.96
CA LEU A 297 -63.90 32.73 -4.70
C LEU A 297 -65.21 33.08 -3.97
N GLY A 298 -66.36 33.00 -4.65
CA GLY A 298 -67.66 33.36 -4.08
C GLY A 298 -67.84 34.87 -3.85
N ILE A 299 -67.16 35.71 -4.65
CA ILE A 299 -67.26 37.18 -4.64
C ILE A 299 -68.22 37.65 -5.74
#